data_AF-A0A7X6T5U6-F1
#
_entry.id   AF-A0A7X6T5U6-F1
#
_cell.length_a   1.000
_cell.length_b   1.000
_cell.length_c   1.000
_cell.angle_alpha   90.00
_cell.angle_beta   90.00
_cell.angle_gamma   90.00
#
_symmetry.space_group_name_H-M   'P 1'
#
loop_
_entity.id
_entity.type
_entity.pdbx_description
1 polymer ?
#
loop_
_entity_poly.entity_id
_entity_poly.type
_entity_poly.pdbx_seq_one_letter_code
_entity_poly.pdbx_strand_id
1 'polypeptide(L)'
;LFIVLVLIPFYTSRLYNDHQFQRMLLLYGLATGTLPTGLALLRVVDPEFDTPVATDYLYSVGVVFVLAIPILLSANLPAFSVTQNKPHLFWVTVGISVVYIVGSLIAYKILAKKRAFAKMGQLFYTEE
;
A
#
# COMPACT_ATOMS: atom_id res chain seq x y z
N LEU A 1 -0.63 -8.61 -11.66
CA LEU A 1 -1.22 -9.69 -10.85
C LEU A 1 -0.15 -10.52 -10.12
N PHE A 2 0.81 -11.12 -10.82
CA PHE A 2 1.96 -11.81 -10.19
C PHE A 2 2.70 -10.96 -9.14
N ILE A 3 2.92 -9.68 -9.45
CA ILE A 3 3.56 -8.73 -8.52
C ILE A 3 2.80 -8.63 -7.20
N VAL A 4 1.47 -8.53 -7.24
CA VAL A 4 0.62 -8.41 -6.04
C VAL A 4 0.64 -9.71 -5.24
N LEU A 5 0.58 -10.85 -5.93
CA LEU A 5 0.60 -12.19 -5.33
C LEU A 5 1.87 -12.47 -4.54
N VAL A 6 3.02 -11.93 -4.96
CA VAL A 6 4.30 -12.10 -4.27
C VAL A 6 4.57 -10.97 -3.26
N LEU A 7 4.36 -9.71 -3.65
CA LEU A 7 4.69 -8.57 -2.81
C LEU A 7 3.79 -8.44 -1.59
N ILE A 8 2.48 -8.63 -1.72
CA ILE A 8 1.57 -8.39 -0.59
C ILE A 8 1.86 -9.36 0.56
N PRO A 9 1.92 -10.69 0.36
CA PRO A 9 2.27 -11.61 1.45
C PRO A 9 3.66 -11.32 2.04
N PHE A 10 4.63 -10.95 1.19
CA PHE A 10 5.98 -10.61 1.63
C PHE A 10 6.02 -9.35 2.50
N TYR A 11 5.29 -8.31 2.10
CA TYR A 11 5.21 -7.03 2.80
C TYR A 11 4.45 -7.17 4.12
N THR A 12 3.25 -7.76 4.10
CA THR A 12 2.40 -7.85 5.28
C THR A 12 2.98 -8.75 6.36
N SER A 13 3.70 -9.81 5.97
CA SER A 13 4.42 -10.68 6.90
C SER A 13 5.53 -9.96 7.69
N ARG A 14 6.05 -8.83 7.20
CA ARG A 14 7.18 -8.10 7.84
C ARG A 14 6.76 -6.79 8.48
N LEU A 15 5.73 -6.17 7.91
CA LEU A 15 5.24 -4.87 8.34
C LEU A 15 4.35 -4.96 9.56
N TYR A 16 3.53 -6.01 9.64
CA TYR A 16 2.57 -6.19 10.73
C TYR A 16 3.04 -7.26 11.71
N ASN A 17 2.72 -7.05 12.98
CA ASN A 17 3.06 -7.98 14.06
C ASN A 17 1.80 -8.69 14.58
N ASP A 18 0.63 -8.16 14.25
CA ASP A 18 -0.68 -8.65 14.63
C ASP A 18 -1.49 -8.99 13.37
N HIS A 19 -2.34 -10.01 13.47
CA HIS A 19 -3.33 -10.37 12.44
C HIS A 19 -2.77 -10.35 11.00
N GLN A 20 -1.52 -10.80 10.81
CA GLN A 20 -0.76 -10.62 9.58
C GLN A 20 -1.48 -11.23 8.37
N PHE A 21 -2.14 -12.37 8.57
CA PHE A 21 -2.90 -13.07 7.54
C PHE A 21 -4.19 -12.33 7.18
N GLN A 22 -4.96 -11.86 8.16
CA GLN A 22 -6.17 -11.06 7.93
C GLN A 22 -5.82 -9.74 7.21
N ARG A 23 -4.78 -9.04 7.65
CA ARG A 23 -4.28 -7.81 7.01
C ARG A 23 -3.79 -8.08 5.59
N MET A 24 -3.14 -9.22 5.35
CA MET A 24 -2.76 -9.65 4.00
C MET A 24 -3.97 -9.83 3.09
N LEU A 25 -4.99 -10.58 3.53
CA LEU A 25 -6.19 -10.84 2.72
C LEU A 25 -6.91 -9.54 2.34
N LEU A 26 -7.07 -8.64 3.31
CA LEU A 26 -7.69 -7.34 3.08
C LEU A 26 -6.90 -6.50 2.05
N LEU A 27 -5.58 -6.39 2.22
CA LEU A 27 -4.72 -5.63 1.30
C LEU A 27 -4.59 -6.29 -0.08
N TYR A 28 -4.60 -7.63 -0.13
CA TYR A 28 -4.58 -8.38 -1.38
C TYR A 28 -5.86 -8.14 -2.18
N GLY A 29 -7.03 -8.30 -1.55
CA GLY A 29 -8.31 -8.06 -2.21
C GLY A 29 -8.49 -6.61 -2.66
N LEU A 30 -7.98 -5.66 -1.88
CA LEU A 30 -7.90 -4.26 -2.26
C LEU A 30 -7.02 -4.04 -3.49
N ALA A 31 -5.81 -4.60 -3.51
CA ALA A 31 -4.86 -4.41 -4.60
C ALA A 31 -5.32 -5.08 -5.91
N THR A 32 -6.12 -6.15 -5.83
CA THR A 32 -6.70 -6.82 -7.01
C THR A 32 -8.09 -6.32 -7.40
N GLY A 33 -8.68 -5.43 -6.60
CA GLY A 33 -10.06 -5.00 -6.75
C GLY A 33 -10.30 -3.67 -6.06
N THR A 34 -11.20 -3.67 -5.07
CA THR A 34 -11.58 -2.48 -4.29
C THR A 34 -11.73 -2.83 -2.81
N LEU A 35 -12.03 -1.85 -1.96
CA LEU A 35 -12.25 -2.07 -0.52
C LEU A 35 -13.32 -3.15 -0.24
N PRO A 36 -14.49 -3.16 -0.91
CA PRO A 36 -15.47 -4.24 -0.77
C PRO A 36 -14.91 -5.64 -1.05
N THR A 37 -14.03 -5.78 -2.05
CA THR A 37 -13.39 -7.06 -2.39
C THR A 37 -12.47 -7.53 -1.25
N GLY A 38 -11.66 -6.61 -0.70
CA GLY A 38 -10.80 -6.89 0.46
C GLY A 38 -11.61 -7.28 1.70
N LEU A 39 -12.69 -6.54 1.99
CA LEU A 39 -13.58 -6.85 3.11
C LEU A 39 -14.33 -8.17 2.92
N ALA A 40 -14.72 -8.52 1.70
CA ALA A 40 -15.33 -9.81 1.41
C ALA A 40 -14.38 -10.98 1.71
N LEU A 41 -13.10 -10.87 1.31
CA LEU A 41 -12.08 -11.86 1.64
C LEU A 41 -11.81 -11.94 3.14
N LEU A 42 -11.74 -10.79 3.81
CA LEU A 42 -11.58 -10.74 5.27
C LEU A 42 -12.75 -11.44 5.96
N ARG A 43 -13.99 -11.20 5.52
CA ARG A 43 -15.21 -11.76 6.11
C ARG A 43 -15.29 -13.29 6.02
N VAL A 44 -14.57 -13.92 5.09
CA VAL A 44 -14.49 -15.40 5.04
C VAL A 44 -13.71 -15.96 6.23
N VAL A 45 -12.71 -15.21 6.73
CA VAL A 45 -11.83 -15.63 7.83
C VAL A 45 -12.21 -14.98 9.16
N ASP A 46 -12.82 -13.80 9.11
CA ASP A 46 -13.32 -13.01 10.25
C ASP A 46 -14.76 -12.52 9.96
N PRO A 47 -15.78 -13.39 10.13
CA PRO A 47 -17.15 -13.11 9.69
C PRO A 47 -17.83 -11.93 10.38
N GLU A 48 -17.49 -11.69 11.64
CA GLU A 48 -18.05 -10.65 12.51
C GLU A 48 -17.15 -9.40 12.58
N PHE A 49 -15.99 -9.40 11.92
CA PHE A 49 -14.98 -8.34 12.00
C PHE A 49 -14.51 -8.07 13.44
N ASP A 50 -14.31 -9.13 14.22
CA ASP A 50 -13.84 -9.04 15.61
C ASP A 50 -12.39 -8.54 15.67
N THR A 51 -11.60 -8.76 14.62
CA THR A 51 -10.23 -8.26 14.55
C THR A 51 -10.19 -6.76 14.22
N PRO A 52 -9.23 -5.99 14.77
CA PRO A 52 -9.13 -4.55 14.52
C PRO A 52 -8.70 -4.21 13.07
N VAL A 53 -8.48 -5.20 12.21
CA VAL A 53 -7.91 -5.05 10.86
C VAL A 53 -8.73 -4.13 9.97
N ALA A 54 -10.06 -4.30 9.95
CA ALA A 54 -10.94 -3.47 9.14
C ALA A 54 -10.96 -2.01 9.63
N THR A 55 -11.01 -1.82 10.95
CA THR A 55 -11.09 -0.50 11.60
C THR A 55 -9.78 0.28 11.45
N ASP A 56 -8.63 -0.36 11.70
CA ASP A 56 -7.30 0.24 11.50
C ASP A 56 -7.08 0.66 10.05
N TYR A 57 -7.56 -0.17 9.12
CA TYR A 57 -7.50 0.16 7.70
C TYR A 57 -8.33 1.40 7.39
N LEU A 58 -9.54 1.52 7.94
CA LEU A 58 -10.40 2.69 7.72
C LEU A 58 -9.73 3.99 8.20
N TYR A 59 -9.08 3.99 9.37
CA TYR A 59 -8.30 5.14 9.84
C TYR A 59 -7.14 5.47 8.89
N SER A 60 -6.46 4.43 8.40
CA SER A 60 -5.35 4.59 7.46
C SER A 60 -5.80 5.23 6.14
N VAL A 61 -6.98 4.88 5.62
CA VAL A 61 -7.53 5.47 4.38
C VAL A 61 -7.65 6.98 4.49
N GLY A 62 -8.14 7.51 5.63
CA GLY A 62 -8.28 8.94 5.82
C GLY A 62 -6.95 9.69 5.69
N VAL A 63 -5.88 9.14 6.29
CA VAL A 63 -4.52 9.70 6.20
C VAL A 63 -3.98 9.58 4.77
N VAL A 64 -4.13 8.41 4.15
CA VAL A 64 -3.66 8.15 2.77
C VAL A 64 -4.36 9.05 1.77
N PHE A 65 -5.64 9.37 1.98
CA PHE A 65 -6.38 10.26 1.10
C PHE A 65 -5.78 11.66 1.03
N VAL A 66 -5.41 12.25 2.17
CA VAL A 66 -4.73 13.55 2.21
C VAL A 66 -3.39 13.48 1.47
N LEU A 67 -2.63 12.39 1.69
CA LEU A 67 -1.39 12.15 0.97
C LEU A 67 -1.61 11.85 -0.52
N ALA A 68 -2.81 11.47 -0.96
CA ALA A 68 -3.10 11.21 -2.37
C ALA A 68 -3.43 12.49 -3.16
N ILE A 69 -3.83 13.58 -2.49
CA ILE A 69 -4.22 14.84 -3.18
C ILE A 69 -3.13 15.35 -4.13
N PRO A 70 -1.85 15.48 -3.74
CA PRO A 70 -0.82 16.00 -4.63
C PRO A 70 -0.60 15.12 -5.87
N ILE A 71 -0.60 13.79 -5.70
CA ILE A 71 -0.41 12.88 -6.85
C ILE A 71 -1.62 12.90 -7.78
N LEU A 72 -2.85 12.97 -7.25
CA LEU A 72 -4.07 13.08 -8.03
C LEU A 72 -4.12 14.39 -8.85
N LEU A 73 -3.74 15.51 -8.24
CA LEU A 73 -3.66 16.80 -8.96
C LEU A 73 -2.57 16.77 -10.04
N SER A 74 -1.47 16.06 -9.80
CA SER A 74 -0.38 15.94 -10.76
C SER A 74 -0.68 15.02 -11.96
N ALA A 75 -1.72 14.19 -11.89
CA ALA A 75 -2.00 13.14 -12.88
C ALA A 75 -2.30 13.68 -14.29
N ASN A 76 -2.90 14.88 -14.40
CA ASN A 76 -3.23 15.51 -15.69
C ASN A 76 -2.10 16.40 -16.24
N LEU A 77 -1.08 16.72 -15.44
CA LEU A 77 0.03 17.59 -15.87
C LEU A 77 0.82 17.06 -17.08
N PRO A 78 1.06 15.74 -17.24
CA PRO A 78 1.69 15.20 -18.45
C PRO A 78 0.86 15.44 -19.71
N ALA A 79 -0.47 15.35 -19.62
CA ALA A 79 -1.36 15.64 -20.75
C ALA A 79 -1.31 17.14 -21.13
N PHE A 80 -1.24 18.03 -20.14
CA PHE A 80 -1.03 19.47 -20.37
C PHE A 80 0.34 19.81 -20.94
N SER A 81 1.37 19.00 -20.63
CA SER A 81 2.70 19.15 -21.22
C SER A 81 2.68 19.00 -22.74
N VAL A 82 1.89 18.04 -23.25
CA VAL A 82 1.77 17.76 -24.69
C VAL A 82 0.87 18.79 -25.37
N THR A 83 -0.25 19.17 -24.75
CA THR A 83 -1.20 20.12 -25.39
C THR A 83 -0.73 21.57 -25.37
N GLN A 84 0.04 21.99 -24.36
CA GLN A 84 0.51 23.38 -24.23
C GLN A 84 1.99 23.57 -24.65
N ASN A 85 2.66 22.55 -25.19
CA ASN A 85 4.09 22.59 -25.54
C ASN A 85 5.00 23.06 -24.38
N LYS A 86 4.64 22.68 -23.14
CA LYS A 86 5.33 23.07 -21.90
C LYS A 86 6.02 21.85 -21.28
N PRO A 87 7.24 21.50 -21.70
CA PRO A 87 7.92 20.27 -21.25
C PRO A 87 8.25 20.26 -19.75
N HIS A 88 8.28 21.42 -19.09
CA HIS A 88 8.52 21.50 -17.65
C HIS A 88 7.44 20.81 -16.81
N LEU A 89 6.19 20.77 -17.29
CA LEU A 89 5.08 20.14 -16.55
C LEU A 89 5.28 18.63 -16.41
N PHE A 90 5.86 17.99 -17.43
CA PHE A 90 6.23 16.58 -17.38
C PHE A 90 7.29 16.30 -16.30
N TRP A 91 8.34 17.12 -16.26
CA TRP A 91 9.41 16.97 -15.26
C TRP A 91 8.92 17.21 -13.83
N VAL A 92 7.96 18.11 -13.63
CA VAL A 92 7.32 18.32 -12.32
C VAL A 92 6.57 17.05 -11.90
N THR A 93 5.78 16.42 -12.77
CA THR A 93 5.09 15.16 -12.44
C THR A 93 6.09 14.05 -12.10
N VAL A 94 7.17 13.90 -12.89
CA VAL A 94 8.24 12.93 -12.60
C VAL A 94 8.86 13.20 -11.24
N GLY A 95 9.16 14.47 -10.92
CA GLY A 95 9.69 14.87 -9.62
C GLY A 95 8.76 14.50 -8.46
N ILE A 96 7.45 14.77 -8.60
CA ILE A 96 6.44 14.37 -7.62
C ILE A 96 6.44 12.84 -7.45
N SER A 97 6.36 12.08 -8.54
CA SER A 97 6.39 10.60 -8.47
C SER A 97 7.65 10.06 -7.78
N VAL A 98 8.83 10.63 -8.06
CA VAL A 98 10.08 10.25 -7.41
C VAL A 98 10.02 10.52 -5.91
N VAL A 99 9.51 11.68 -5.49
CA VAL A 99 9.33 12.01 -4.07
C VAL A 99 8.43 11.00 -3.36
N TYR A 100 7.32 10.57 -3.98
CA TYR A 100 6.43 9.56 -3.41
C TYR A 100 7.08 8.17 -3.33
N ILE A 101 7.84 7.77 -4.36
CA ILE A 101 8.57 6.50 -4.34
C ILE A 101 9.62 6.51 -3.23
N VAL A 102 10.46 7.56 -3.16
CA VAL A 102 11.49 7.68 -2.14
C VAL A 102 10.88 7.77 -0.74
N GLY A 103 9.83 8.57 -0.57
CA GLY A 103 9.12 8.70 0.70
C GLY A 103 8.50 7.39 1.17
N SER A 104 7.86 6.63 0.27
CA SER A 104 7.28 5.32 0.62
C SER A 104 8.34 4.27 0.96
N LEU A 105 9.49 4.28 0.27
CA LEU A 105 10.62 3.39 0.60
C LEU A 105 11.25 3.73 1.95
N ILE A 106 11.41 5.02 2.27
CA ILE A 106 11.90 5.47 3.57
C ILE A 106 10.91 5.07 4.67
N ALA A 107 9.61 5.34 4.48
CA ALA A 107 8.56 4.95 5.42
C ALA A 107 8.55 3.43 5.65
N TYR A 108 8.64 2.63 4.59
CA TYR A 108 8.74 1.18 4.70
C TYR A 108 9.95 0.75 5.53
N LYS A 109 11.13 1.32 5.27
CA LYS A 109 12.36 1.00 6.02
C LYS A 109 12.23 1.38 7.51
N ILE A 110 11.59 2.50 7.82
CA ILE A 110 11.38 2.97 9.20
C ILE A 110 10.38 2.07 9.93
N LEU A 111 9.29 1.64 9.28
CA LEU A 111 8.27 0.80 9.90
C LEU A 111 8.73 -0.65 10.02
N ALA A 112 9.32 -1.23 8.96
CA ALA A 112 9.79 -2.61 8.95
C ALA A 112 11.09 -2.82 9.74
N LYS A 113 11.81 -1.74 10.11
CA LYS A 113 13.03 -1.75 10.95
C LYS A 113 13.98 -2.92 10.61
N LYS A 114 14.28 -3.77 11.59
CA LYS A 114 15.18 -4.94 11.44
C LYS A 114 14.51 -6.13 10.71
N ARG A 115 13.17 -6.14 10.57
CA ARG A 115 12.39 -7.22 9.96
C ARG A 115 12.26 -7.09 8.44
N ALA A 116 12.59 -5.92 7.87
CA ALA A 116 12.55 -5.65 6.43
C ALA A 116 13.32 -6.70 5.59
N PHE A 117 14.44 -7.19 6.12
CA PHE A 117 15.31 -8.17 5.44
C PHE A 117 15.50 -9.47 6.24
N ALA A 118 14.76 -9.67 7.33
CA ALA A 118 14.86 -10.89 8.12
C ALA A 118 14.18 -12.07 7.39
N LYS A 119 14.88 -13.21 7.36
CA LYS A 119 14.39 -14.54 6.90
C LYS A 119 13.55 -14.48 5.62
N MET A 120 14.19 -14.19 4.48
CA MET A 120 13.53 -14.07 3.15
C MET A 120 12.69 -15.28 2.73
N GLY A 121 12.97 -16.48 3.27
CA GLY A 121 12.26 -17.73 2.92
C GLY A 121 11.04 -18.10 3.77
N GLN A 122 10.71 -17.34 4.82
CA GLN A 122 9.54 -17.63 5.68
C GLN A 122 8.49 -16.53 5.51
N LEU A 123 7.27 -16.94 5.19
CA LEU A 123 6.07 -16.09 5.22
C LEU A 123 5.37 -16.31 6.56
N PHE A 124 4.86 -15.22 7.16
CA PHE A 124 4.20 -15.17 8.46
C PHE A 124 5.10 -15.60 9.63
N TYR A 125 6.21 -14.87 9.82
CA TYR A 125 7.08 -15.09 10.96
C TYR A 125 6.39 -14.62 12.25
N THR A 126 6.01 -15.58 13.09
CA THR A 126 5.65 -15.34 14.48
C THR A 126 6.95 -15.38 15.29
N GLU A 127 7.30 -14.29 15.98
CA GLU A 127 8.29 -14.38 17.06
C GLU A 127 7.60 -15.14 18.19
N GLU A 128 7.98 -16.41 18.39
CA GLU A 128 7.82 -17.07 19.69
C GLU A 128 8.70 -16.40 20.75
#